data_AF-A0A4Q3SH21-F1
#
_entry.id   AF-A0A4Q3SH21-F1
#
_cell.length_a   1.000
_cell.length_b   1.000
_cell.length_c   1.000
_cell.angle_alpha   90.00
_cell.angle_beta   90.00
_cell.angle_gamma   90.00
#
_symmetry.space_group_name_H-M   'P 1'
#
loop_
_entity.id
_entity.type
_entity.pdbx_description
1 polymer ?
#
loop_
_entity_poly.entity_id
_entity_poly.type
_entity_poly.pdbx_seq_one_letter_code
_entity_poly.pdbx_strand_id
1 'polypeptide(L)'
;MTSMPKYLVLWTAFLAFSSSLAAQLDLSSAITIKPPKNRELFHDYIDKEQKDLLGADGKTDAQLNYSANDEVNLLLTNSIGKTVDEFQYNIEADSTLDHRLKVNYLTGMSNVLKYVRNNWKSRKVNLLHLPLIIDGYKECVKADRAGTSISTVISPLPYDVGTALLAANIFASNSGYQTSKDQLILKYCVLHPSTIFVTLKDNPNVPFADSLIKAVARKYPAQLYTYSQANNKLGALIRNIKDDEFVKAVTRMARSKSGQQYFPFLDNVVKGKITFEELDAAEKDSVQYFRLLVKTQMDYMQRAINKDTAIAFRELTAKLEKKAKDVFVTTINGLHTETDAIRFRCLQPLTAEELYYLAVLTDGLIYTSSYTNGVYPLMMKKIGNRGDSLLLSLNFDHYRKFISQAAAYNTLGNFLSSFPRHEEATDLMKAFVGGLEKTEGLEDGVDVADSY
;
A
#
# COMPACT_ATOMS: atom_id res chain seq x y z
N MET A 1 10.44 37.30 -60.17
CA MET A 1 9.82 36.68 -61.38
C MET A 1 9.78 35.18 -61.12
N THR A 2 8.73 34.72 -60.45
CA THR A 2 7.54 34.03 -61.01
C THR A 2 7.73 32.51 -61.12
N SER A 3 7.43 31.80 -60.01
CA SER A 3 6.83 30.46 -60.08
C SER A 3 6.12 30.09 -58.76
N MET A 4 4.89 30.57 -58.58
CA MET A 4 3.88 29.90 -57.76
C MET A 4 2.57 30.01 -58.53
N PRO A 5 2.15 28.93 -59.23
CA PRO A 5 0.83 28.38 -58.89
C PRO A 5 0.75 26.88 -59.22
N LYS A 6 1.01 26.00 -58.25
CA LYS A 6 0.63 24.57 -58.36
C LYS A 6 0.05 23.96 -57.07
N TYR A 7 -0.08 24.72 -55.99
CA TYR A 7 -0.62 24.24 -54.71
C TYR A 7 -1.97 24.85 -54.30
N LEU A 8 -2.67 25.54 -55.22
CA LEU A 8 -3.99 26.12 -54.95
C LEU A 8 -5.16 25.41 -55.67
N VAL A 9 -4.89 24.41 -56.52
CA VAL A 9 -5.93 23.66 -57.26
C VAL A 9 -6.14 22.25 -56.70
N LEU A 10 -5.31 21.80 -55.75
CA LEU A 10 -5.45 20.49 -55.10
C LEU A 10 -6.22 20.52 -53.78
N TRP A 11 -6.63 21.70 -53.30
CA TRP A 11 -7.41 21.86 -52.07
C TRP A 11 -8.92 22.06 -52.31
N THR A 12 -9.36 22.33 -53.53
CA THR A 12 -10.78 22.51 -53.87
C THR A 12 -11.41 21.29 -54.54
N ALA A 13 -10.63 20.28 -54.94
CA ALA A 13 -11.14 19.01 -55.48
C ALA A 13 -11.36 17.91 -54.41
N PHE A 14 -10.88 18.11 -53.18
CA PHE A 14 -11.05 17.14 -52.08
C PHE A 14 -12.24 17.46 -51.16
N LEU A 15 -12.97 18.56 -51.41
CA LEU A 15 -14.15 18.99 -50.65
C LEU A 15 -15.47 18.86 -51.41
N ALA A 16 -15.47 18.27 -52.61
CA ALA A 16 -16.65 18.13 -53.46
C ALA A 16 -17.06 16.66 -53.77
N PHE A 17 -16.51 15.68 -53.05
CA PHE A 17 -16.90 14.27 -53.16
C PHE A 17 -17.39 13.63 -51.85
N SER A 18 -17.71 14.43 -50.84
CA SER A 18 -18.23 13.97 -49.54
C SER A 18 -19.70 14.34 -49.32
N SER A 19 -20.50 14.37 -50.38
CA SER A 19 -21.94 14.67 -50.32
C SER A 19 -22.77 13.72 -51.18
N SER A 20 -22.60 12.41 -51.00
CA SER A 20 -23.60 11.40 -51.41
C SER A 20 -23.27 10.01 -50.87
N LEU A 21 -23.32 9.86 -49.55
CA LEU A 21 -23.65 8.59 -48.88
C LEU A 21 -23.82 8.86 -47.39
N ALA A 22 -24.77 9.75 -47.05
CA ALA A 22 -25.47 9.61 -45.79
C ALA A 22 -26.40 8.41 -45.95
N ALA A 23 -25.86 7.19 -45.85
CA ALA A 23 -26.67 6.08 -45.44
C ALA A 23 -27.20 6.47 -44.06
N GLN A 24 -28.52 6.68 -43.94
CA GLN A 24 -29.16 6.73 -42.64
C GLN A 24 -28.75 5.46 -41.91
N LEU A 25 -27.93 5.63 -40.86
CA LEU A 25 -27.78 4.63 -39.82
C LEU A 25 -29.19 4.46 -39.24
N ASP A 26 -29.89 3.42 -39.70
CA ASP A 26 -31.14 2.98 -39.11
C ASP A 26 -30.83 2.55 -37.67
N LEU A 27 -31.04 3.48 -36.75
CA LEU A 27 -30.78 3.34 -35.32
C LEU A 27 -31.92 2.63 -34.58
N SER A 28 -32.84 1.97 -35.29
CA SER A 28 -34.12 1.55 -34.70
C SER A 28 -34.68 0.18 -35.08
N SER A 29 -34.03 -0.61 -35.94
CA SER A 29 -34.47 -1.99 -36.13
C SER A 29 -34.03 -2.86 -34.95
N ALA A 30 -34.91 -3.00 -33.96
CA ALA A 30 -34.74 -3.98 -32.88
C ALA A 30 -34.54 -5.38 -33.48
N ILE A 31 -33.41 -6.01 -33.17
CA ILE A 31 -33.12 -7.38 -33.59
C ILE A 31 -34.14 -8.29 -32.89
N THR A 32 -35.14 -8.74 -33.64
CA THR A 32 -36.16 -9.65 -33.08
C THR A 32 -35.64 -11.08 -33.13
N ILE A 33 -35.18 -11.58 -31.98
CA ILE A 33 -34.73 -12.97 -31.83
C ILE A 33 -35.92 -13.81 -31.38
N LYS A 34 -36.25 -14.86 -32.14
CA LYS A 34 -37.21 -15.89 -31.71
C LYS A 34 -36.46 -17.19 -31.42
N PRO A 35 -35.85 -17.34 -30.23
CA PRO A 35 -35.11 -18.54 -29.90
C PRO A 35 -36.05 -19.74 -29.78
N PRO A 36 -35.58 -20.98 -30.01
CA PRO A 36 -36.38 -22.16 -29.71
C PRO A 36 -36.80 -22.18 -28.24
N LYS A 37 -38.02 -22.69 -27.97
CA LYS A 37 -38.65 -22.67 -26.64
C LYS A 37 -37.77 -23.23 -25.51
N ASN A 38 -36.90 -24.19 -25.81
CA ASN A 38 -35.98 -24.77 -24.82
C ASN A 38 -34.76 -23.90 -24.48
N ARG A 39 -34.58 -22.74 -25.14
CA ARG A 39 -33.50 -21.78 -24.89
C ARG A 39 -33.96 -20.38 -24.50
N GLU A 40 -35.27 -20.10 -24.62
CA GLU A 40 -35.91 -18.83 -24.27
C GLU A 40 -35.44 -18.30 -22.89
N LEU A 41 -35.40 -19.16 -21.88
CA LEU A 41 -34.94 -18.82 -20.53
C LEU A 41 -33.54 -18.20 -20.47
N PHE A 42 -32.60 -18.63 -21.33
CA PHE A 42 -31.23 -18.10 -21.32
C PHE A 42 -31.13 -16.73 -21.98
N HIS A 43 -32.02 -16.44 -22.94
CA HIS A 43 -32.20 -15.09 -23.49
C HIS A 43 -32.84 -14.18 -22.44
N ASP A 44 -33.90 -14.65 -21.76
CA ASP A 44 -34.56 -13.89 -20.67
C ASP A 44 -33.58 -13.48 -19.55
N TYR A 45 -32.59 -14.32 -19.25
CA TYR A 45 -31.53 -13.99 -18.28
C TYR A 45 -30.58 -12.90 -18.77
N ILE A 46 -30.31 -12.82 -20.08
CA ILE A 46 -29.51 -11.74 -20.65
C ILE A 46 -30.34 -10.46 -20.67
N ASP A 47 -31.57 -10.52 -21.18
CA ASP A 47 -32.49 -9.40 -21.30
C ASP A 47 -32.77 -8.74 -19.93
N LYS A 48 -32.90 -9.57 -18.89
CA LYS A 48 -33.01 -9.07 -17.51
C LYS A 48 -31.77 -8.28 -17.08
N GLU A 49 -30.57 -8.80 -17.31
CA GLU A 49 -29.34 -8.10 -16.91
C GLU A 49 -29.09 -6.86 -17.77
N GLN A 50 -29.48 -6.85 -19.05
CA GLN A 50 -29.49 -5.65 -19.90
C GLN A 50 -30.42 -4.58 -19.33
N LYS A 51 -31.67 -4.94 -19.01
CA LYS A 51 -32.65 -4.02 -18.40
C LYS A 51 -32.14 -3.45 -17.08
N ASP A 52 -31.58 -4.30 -16.22
CA ASP A 52 -31.07 -3.87 -14.91
C ASP A 52 -29.82 -2.97 -15.05
N LEU A 53 -28.99 -3.18 -16.07
CA LEU A 53 -27.84 -2.32 -16.38
C LEU A 53 -28.24 -0.98 -17.01
N LEU A 54 -29.26 -0.96 -17.87
CA LEU A 54 -29.78 0.29 -18.42
C LEU A 54 -30.39 1.14 -17.31
N GLY A 55 -31.19 0.54 -16.42
CA GLY A 55 -31.77 1.25 -15.29
C GLY A 55 -30.82 1.53 -14.12
N ALA A 56 -29.51 1.35 -14.32
CA ALA A 56 -28.50 1.54 -13.29
C ALA A 56 -28.32 3.02 -12.89
N ASP A 57 -28.76 3.96 -13.73
CA ASP A 57 -28.82 5.41 -13.46
C ASP A 57 -30.02 5.83 -12.57
N GLY A 58 -30.86 4.86 -12.18
CA GLY A 58 -32.04 5.09 -11.35
C GLY A 58 -33.32 5.42 -12.12
N LYS A 59 -33.27 5.44 -13.46
CA LYS A 59 -34.45 5.56 -14.32
C LYS A 59 -34.77 4.21 -14.93
N THR A 60 -36.05 3.89 -15.10
CA THR A 60 -36.46 2.68 -15.83
C THR A 60 -36.81 3.07 -17.26
N ASP A 61 -35.79 3.36 -18.05
CA ASP A 61 -35.90 3.61 -19.48
C ASP A 61 -34.92 2.71 -20.25
N ALA A 62 -34.86 2.88 -21.58
CA ALA A 62 -34.00 2.09 -22.46
C ALA A 62 -32.61 2.74 -22.67
N GLN A 63 -32.20 3.64 -21.79
CA GLN A 63 -30.96 4.41 -21.89
C GLN A 63 -30.17 4.33 -20.59
N LEU A 64 -28.86 4.50 -20.68
CA LEU A 64 -27.98 4.60 -19.51
C LEU A 64 -27.30 5.98 -19.50
N ASN A 65 -27.70 6.84 -18.57
CA ASN A 65 -27.08 8.15 -18.37
C ASN A 65 -25.98 8.08 -17.30
N TYR A 66 -24.80 7.62 -17.70
CA TYR A 66 -23.67 7.41 -16.79
C TYR A 66 -22.89 8.70 -16.48
N SER A 67 -22.78 9.62 -17.45
CA SER A 67 -21.97 10.82 -17.34
C SER A 67 -22.64 12.04 -18.00
N ALA A 68 -22.02 13.21 -17.89
CA ALA A 68 -22.46 14.41 -18.60
C ALA A 68 -22.16 14.38 -20.13
N ASN A 69 -21.46 13.36 -20.62
CA ASN A 69 -21.15 13.20 -22.04
C ASN A 69 -22.15 12.25 -22.70
N ASP A 70 -22.97 12.79 -23.60
CA ASP A 70 -24.00 12.04 -24.32
C ASP A 70 -23.44 10.95 -25.23
N GLU A 71 -22.26 11.15 -25.83
CA GLU A 71 -21.62 10.13 -26.67
C GLU A 71 -21.21 8.91 -25.83
N VAL A 72 -20.71 9.14 -24.61
CA VAL A 72 -20.37 8.06 -23.67
C VAL A 72 -21.64 7.30 -23.25
N ASN A 73 -22.71 8.01 -22.93
CA ASN A 73 -23.99 7.42 -22.55
C ASN A 73 -24.58 6.58 -23.69
N LEU A 74 -24.53 7.11 -24.92
CA LEU A 74 -24.99 6.41 -26.12
C LEU A 74 -24.15 5.16 -26.41
N LEU A 75 -22.81 5.25 -26.29
CA LEU A 75 -21.91 4.12 -26.47
C LEU A 75 -22.23 2.99 -25.50
N LEU A 76 -22.41 3.30 -24.21
CA LEU A 76 -22.75 2.31 -23.19
C LEU A 76 -24.13 1.70 -23.43
N THR A 77 -25.13 2.53 -23.76
CA THR A 77 -26.50 2.09 -24.09
C THR A 77 -26.50 1.13 -25.28
N ASN A 78 -25.80 1.48 -26.36
CA ASN A 78 -25.69 0.64 -27.56
C ASN A 78 -24.90 -0.65 -27.30
N SER A 79 -23.91 -0.60 -26.41
CA SER A 79 -23.18 -1.79 -26.01
C SER A 79 -24.08 -2.75 -25.24
N ILE A 80 -24.88 -2.24 -24.31
CA ILE A 80 -25.82 -3.05 -23.51
C ILE A 80 -26.93 -3.63 -24.38
N GLY A 81 -27.61 -2.83 -25.18
CA GLY A 81 -28.72 -3.31 -26.03
C GLY A 81 -28.19 -3.99 -27.29
N LYS A 82 -27.89 -3.18 -28.31
CA LYS A 82 -27.59 -3.65 -29.66
C LYS A 82 -26.46 -4.69 -29.72
N THR A 83 -25.31 -4.44 -29.09
CA THR A 83 -24.14 -5.34 -29.24
C THR A 83 -24.35 -6.69 -28.56
N VAL A 84 -25.05 -6.72 -27.42
CA VAL A 84 -25.42 -7.97 -26.75
C VAL A 84 -26.51 -8.70 -27.55
N ASP A 85 -27.52 -8.00 -28.08
CA ASP A 85 -28.56 -8.62 -28.90
C ASP A 85 -27.99 -9.21 -30.19
N GLU A 86 -27.06 -8.53 -30.84
CA GLU A 86 -26.30 -9.07 -31.97
C GLU A 86 -25.55 -10.36 -31.58
N PHE A 87 -24.95 -10.40 -30.38
CA PHE A 87 -24.32 -11.63 -29.88
C PHE A 87 -25.36 -12.75 -29.69
N GLN A 88 -26.50 -12.47 -29.06
CA GLN A 88 -27.59 -13.44 -28.85
C GLN A 88 -28.06 -14.01 -30.20
N TYR A 89 -28.29 -13.15 -31.19
CA TYR A 89 -28.69 -13.54 -32.54
C TYR A 89 -27.64 -14.42 -33.22
N ASN A 90 -26.36 -14.01 -33.16
CA ASN A 90 -25.27 -14.74 -33.80
C ASN A 90 -25.11 -16.16 -33.21
N ILE A 91 -25.26 -16.33 -31.90
CA ILE A 91 -25.24 -17.66 -31.27
C ILE A 91 -26.40 -18.52 -31.78
N GLU A 92 -27.60 -17.96 -31.93
CA GLU A 92 -28.77 -18.70 -32.41
C GLU A 92 -28.68 -19.05 -33.90
N ALA A 93 -28.20 -18.11 -34.73
CA ALA A 93 -28.03 -18.29 -36.16
C ALA A 93 -26.89 -19.26 -36.54
N ASP A 94 -25.92 -19.48 -35.64
CA ASP A 94 -24.79 -20.36 -35.89
C ASP A 94 -25.23 -21.83 -35.92
N SER A 95 -25.15 -22.45 -37.10
CA SER A 95 -25.50 -23.86 -37.34
C SER A 95 -24.41 -24.84 -36.90
N THR A 96 -23.20 -24.36 -36.61
CA THR A 96 -22.08 -25.19 -36.13
C THR A 96 -22.13 -25.44 -34.63
N LEU A 97 -22.93 -24.67 -33.89
CA LEU A 97 -23.11 -24.82 -32.45
C LEU A 97 -24.27 -25.77 -32.13
N ASP A 98 -23.99 -26.79 -31.33
CA ASP A 98 -25.04 -27.62 -30.74
C ASP A 98 -25.82 -26.87 -29.65
N HIS A 99 -26.95 -27.45 -29.22
CA HIS A 99 -27.79 -26.86 -28.19
C HIS A 99 -27.02 -26.55 -26.89
N ARG A 100 -26.14 -27.45 -26.45
CA ARG A 100 -25.39 -27.33 -25.20
C ARG A 100 -24.42 -26.15 -25.26
N LEU A 101 -23.71 -25.99 -26.37
CA LEU A 101 -22.75 -24.89 -26.56
C LEU A 101 -23.46 -23.54 -26.66
N LYS A 102 -24.62 -23.46 -27.34
CA LYS A 102 -25.43 -22.23 -27.37
C LYS A 102 -25.84 -21.81 -25.96
N VAL A 103 -26.40 -22.74 -25.19
CA VAL A 103 -26.78 -22.52 -23.79
C VAL A 103 -25.58 -22.06 -22.96
N ASN A 104 -24.42 -22.71 -23.13
CA ASN A 104 -23.20 -22.36 -22.41
C ASN A 104 -22.76 -20.91 -22.69
N TYR A 105 -22.68 -20.50 -23.96
CA TYR A 105 -22.23 -19.16 -24.33
C TYR A 105 -23.24 -18.05 -24.01
N LEU A 106 -24.55 -18.32 -24.06
CA LEU A 106 -25.58 -17.40 -23.57
C LEU A 106 -25.48 -17.22 -22.05
N THR A 107 -25.33 -18.32 -21.32
CA THR A 107 -25.16 -18.30 -19.86
C THR A 107 -23.93 -17.48 -19.45
N GLY A 108 -22.81 -17.65 -20.15
CA GLY A 108 -21.60 -16.88 -19.87
C GLY A 108 -21.79 -15.38 -20.08
N MET A 109 -22.52 -14.95 -21.12
CA MET A 109 -22.81 -13.52 -21.34
C MET A 109 -23.66 -12.95 -20.20
N SER A 110 -24.72 -13.66 -19.79
CA SER A 110 -25.54 -13.25 -18.65
C SER A 110 -24.69 -13.11 -17.37
N ASN A 111 -23.79 -14.05 -17.10
CA ASN A 111 -22.90 -14.00 -15.94
C ASN A 111 -21.92 -12.81 -15.99
N VAL A 112 -21.39 -12.48 -17.18
CA VAL A 112 -20.51 -11.30 -17.38
C VAL A 112 -21.28 -10.01 -17.07
N LEU A 113 -22.46 -9.83 -17.67
CA LEU A 113 -23.29 -8.63 -17.45
C LEU A 113 -23.68 -8.50 -15.97
N LYS A 114 -24.11 -9.60 -15.35
CA LYS A 114 -24.41 -9.66 -13.91
C LYS A 114 -23.21 -9.29 -13.05
N TYR A 115 -22.01 -9.74 -13.41
CA TYR A 115 -20.78 -9.37 -12.71
C TYR A 115 -20.51 -7.87 -12.80
N VAL A 116 -20.60 -7.28 -13.99
CA VAL A 116 -20.45 -5.83 -14.18
C VAL A 116 -21.47 -5.07 -13.32
N ARG A 117 -22.75 -5.44 -13.43
CA ARG A 117 -23.87 -4.83 -12.69
C ARG A 117 -23.62 -4.82 -11.18
N ASN A 118 -23.15 -5.93 -10.63
CA ASN A 118 -22.93 -6.06 -9.18
C ASN A 118 -21.68 -5.28 -8.69
N ASN A 119 -20.74 -4.96 -9.58
CA ASN A 119 -19.41 -4.48 -9.17
C ASN A 119 -19.10 -3.03 -9.58
N TRP A 120 -19.82 -2.44 -10.54
CA TRP A 120 -19.53 -1.07 -11.02
C TRP A 120 -19.71 0.00 -9.93
N LYS A 121 -20.76 -0.10 -9.09
CA LYS A 121 -21.00 0.85 -7.99
C LYS A 121 -19.87 0.86 -6.96
N SER A 122 -19.28 -0.31 -6.70
CA SER A 122 -18.13 -0.46 -5.80
C SER A 122 -16.79 -0.09 -6.44
N ARG A 123 -16.80 0.41 -7.70
CA ARG A 123 -15.63 0.75 -8.51
C ARG A 123 -14.66 -0.40 -8.77
N LYS A 124 -15.11 -1.64 -8.56
CA LYS A 124 -14.35 -2.86 -8.92
C LYS A 124 -14.34 -3.12 -10.42
N VAL A 125 -15.33 -2.57 -11.13
CA VAL A 125 -15.41 -2.55 -12.59
C VAL A 125 -15.60 -1.12 -13.04
N ASN A 126 -14.77 -0.64 -13.95
CA ASN A 126 -15.00 0.63 -14.61
C ASN A 126 -16.10 0.44 -15.67
N LEU A 127 -17.25 1.11 -15.52
CA LEU A 127 -18.36 0.95 -16.45
C LEU A 127 -18.00 1.41 -17.87
N LEU A 128 -17.05 2.34 -18.01
CA LEU A 128 -16.51 2.76 -19.32
C LEU A 128 -15.82 1.62 -20.08
N HIS A 129 -15.41 0.56 -19.39
CA HIS A 129 -14.83 -0.63 -20.04
C HIS A 129 -15.90 -1.63 -20.52
N LEU A 130 -17.19 -1.38 -20.31
CA LEU A 130 -18.25 -2.32 -20.71
C LEU A 130 -18.20 -2.74 -22.19
N PRO A 131 -17.99 -1.84 -23.17
CA PRO A 131 -17.85 -2.25 -24.57
C PRO A 131 -16.68 -3.23 -24.75
N LEU A 132 -15.53 -2.93 -24.13
CA LEU A 132 -14.35 -3.79 -24.15
C LEU A 132 -14.56 -5.14 -23.45
N ILE A 133 -15.38 -5.19 -22.40
CA ILE A 133 -15.77 -6.43 -21.71
C ILE A 133 -16.63 -7.29 -22.63
N ILE A 134 -17.64 -6.72 -23.29
CA ILE A 134 -18.54 -7.46 -24.19
C ILE A 134 -17.76 -8.02 -25.39
N ASP A 135 -16.92 -7.19 -26.02
CA ASP A 135 -16.09 -7.63 -27.14
C ASP A 135 -15.02 -8.65 -26.70
N GLY A 136 -14.39 -8.44 -25.55
CA GLY A 136 -13.46 -9.41 -24.98
C GLY A 136 -14.11 -10.77 -24.71
N TYR A 137 -15.37 -10.79 -24.26
CA TYR A 137 -16.12 -12.04 -24.07
C TYR A 137 -16.39 -12.73 -25.40
N LYS A 138 -16.79 -11.98 -26.43
CA LYS A 138 -16.98 -12.51 -27.80
C LYS A 138 -15.70 -13.14 -28.34
N GLU A 139 -14.54 -12.50 -28.12
CA GLU A 139 -13.24 -13.05 -28.52
C GLU A 139 -12.86 -14.30 -27.71
N CYS A 140 -13.16 -14.35 -26.40
CA CYS A 140 -12.99 -15.56 -25.61
C CYS A 140 -13.85 -16.72 -26.13
N VAL A 141 -15.11 -16.46 -26.54
CA VAL A 141 -15.98 -17.48 -27.16
C VAL A 141 -15.37 -17.98 -28.47
N LYS A 142 -14.85 -17.10 -29.33
CA LYS A 142 -14.16 -17.51 -30.57
C LYS A 142 -12.93 -18.37 -30.29
N ALA A 143 -12.09 -17.95 -29.35
CA ALA A 143 -10.89 -18.68 -28.97
C ALA A 143 -11.21 -20.07 -28.41
N ASP A 144 -12.22 -20.15 -27.54
CA ASP A 144 -12.69 -21.40 -26.94
C ASP A 144 -13.23 -22.38 -27.99
N ARG A 145 -14.05 -21.89 -28.92
CA ARG A 145 -14.56 -22.69 -30.05
C ARG A 145 -13.45 -23.22 -30.96
N ALA A 146 -12.40 -22.43 -31.15
CA ALA A 146 -11.23 -22.83 -31.93
C ALA A 146 -10.31 -23.81 -31.17
N GLY A 147 -10.62 -24.15 -29.92
CA GLY A 147 -9.75 -24.99 -29.06
C GLY A 147 -8.44 -24.27 -28.67
N THR A 148 -8.39 -22.95 -28.84
CA THR A 148 -7.21 -22.13 -28.55
C THR A 148 -7.31 -21.51 -27.15
N SER A 149 -6.16 -21.06 -26.65
CA SER A 149 -6.05 -20.49 -25.31
C SER A 149 -6.72 -19.12 -25.21
N ILE A 150 -7.70 -18.97 -24.30
CA ILE A 150 -8.30 -17.66 -23.99
C ILE A 150 -7.32 -16.68 -23.32
N SER A 151 -6.15 -17.17 -22.87
CA SER A 151 -5.14 -16.30 -22.25
C SER A 151 -4.63 -15.24 -23.21
N THR A 152 -4.60 -15.51 -24.51
CA THR A 152 -4.19 -14.54 -25.54
C THR A 152 -5.14 -13.34 -25.61
N VAL A 153 -6.43 -13.54 -25.30
CA VAL A 153 -7.44 -12.49 -25.21
C VAL A 153 -7.35 -11.75 -23.88
N ILE A 154 -7.19 -12.46 -22.76
CA ILE A 154 -7.21 -11.88 -21.40
C ILE A 154 -5.90 -11.15 -21.03
N SER A 155 -4.76 -11.63 -21.53
CA SER A 155 -3.42 -11.08 -21.22
C SER A 155 -3.30 -9.57 -21.47
N PRO A 156 -3.72 -9.01 -22.61
CA PRO A 156 -3.57 -7.57 -22.88
C PRO A 156 -4.61 -6.69 -22.17
N LEU A 157 -5.70 -7.25 -21.66
CA LEU A 157 -6.82 -6.47 -21.12
C LEU A 157 -6.54 -5.91 -19.72
N PRO A 158 -7.18 -4.79 -19.31
CA PRO A 158 -7.14 -4.33 -17.93
C PRO A 158 -7.62 -5.38 -16.92
N TYR A 159 -7.20 -5.25 -15.67
CA TYR A 159 -7.53 -6.21 -14.60
C TYR A 159 -9.04 -6.41 -14.42
N ASP A 160 -9.79 -5.32 -14.35
CA ASP A 160 -11.24 -5.34 -14.15
C ASP A 160 -11.96 -6.00 -15.33
N VAL A 161 -11.50 -5.72 -16.55
CA VAL A 161 -12.02 -6.34 -17.78
C VAL A 161 -11.80 -7.85 -17.76
N GLY A 162 -10.56 -8.30 -17.60
CA GLY A 162 -10.27 -9.74 -17.61
C GLY A 162 -10.95 -10.50 -16.46
N THR A 163 -11.11 -9.86 -15.30
CA THR A 163 -11.87 -10.44 -14.18
C THR A 163 -13.35 -10.60 -14.53
N ALA A 164 -13.96 -9.60 -15.19
CA ALA A 164 -15.33 -9.73 -15.68
C ALA A 164 -15.47 -10.87 -16.70
N LEU A 165 -14.49 -11.06 -17.59
CA LEU A 165 -14.49 -12.18 -18.54
C LEU A 165 -14.44 -13.55 -17.86
N LEU A 166 -13.59 -13.72 -16.83
CA LEU A 166 -13.54 -14.99 -16.09
C LEU A 166 -14.77 -15.23 -15.22
N ALA A 167 -15.50 -14.17 -14.84
CA ALA A 167 -16.77 -14.29 -14.14
C ALA A 167 -17.88 -14.95 -14.98
N ALA A 168 -17.69 -15.09 -16.30
CA ALA A 168 -18.55 -15.92 -17.15
C ALA A 168 -18.69 -17.36 -16.61
N ASN A 169 -17.62 -17.88 -15.98
CA ASN A 169 -17.56 -19.21 -15.35
C ASN A 169 -17.88 -20.40 -16.28
N ILE A 170 -17.70 -20.22 -17.60
CA ILE A 170 -17.95 -21.26 -18.61
C ILE A 170 -16.66 -21.78 -19.27
N PHE A 171 -15.54 -21.09 -19.08
CA PHE A 171 -14.27 -21.42 -19.75
C PHE A 171 -13.34 -22.31 -18.91
N ALA A 172 -13.84 -22.94 -17.85
CA ALA A 172 -12.99 -23.71 -16.91
C ALA A 172 -12.22 -24.87 -17.58
N SER A 173 -12.74 -25.42 -18.68
CA SER A 173 -12.08 -26.47 -19.46
C SER A 173 -11.12 -25.94 -20.54
N ASN A 174 -11.06 -24.62 -20.76
CA ASN A 174 -10.18 -24.04 -21.75
C ASN A 174 -8.71 -24.09 -21.27
N SER A 175 -7.79 -24.43 -22.19
CA SER A 175 -6.35 -24.54 -21.89
C SER A 175 -5.72 -23.25 -21.35
N GLY A 176 -6.31 -22.09 -21.66
CA GLY A 176 -5.87 -20.78 -21.16
C GLY A 176 -6.43 -20.37 -19.81
N TYR A 177 -7.39 -21.10 -19.24
CA TYR A 177 -8.13 -20.63 -18.07
C TYR A 177 -7.24 -20.39 -16.84
N GLN A 178 -6.41 -21.37 -16.49
CA GLN A 178 -5.52 -21.24 -15.34
C GLN A 178 -4.47 -20.14 -15.56
N THR A 179 -3.88 -20.06 -16.75
CA THR A 179 -2.94 -18.98 -17.12
C THR A 179 -3.57 -17.60 -16.98
N SER A 180 -4.80 -17.43 -17.48
CA SER A 180 -5.55 -16.18 -17.34
C SER A 180 -5.81 -15.82 -15.88
N LYS A 181 -6.18 -16.81 -15.04
CA LYS A 181 -6.40 -16.60 -13.61
C LYS A 181 -5.10 -16.14 -12.92
N ASP A 182 -3.98 -16.80 -13.20
CA ASP A 182 -2.68 -16.44 -12.63
C ASP A 182 -2.26 -15.03 -13.08
N GLN A 183 -2.46 -14.67 -14.34
CA GLN A 183 -2.18 -13.33 -14.85
C GLN A 183 -3.02 -12.24 -14.18
N LEU A 184 -4.31 -12.51 -13.92
CA LEU A 184 -5.16 -11.56 -13.21
C LEU A 184 -4.75 -11.40 -11.75
N ILE A 185 -4.33 -12.48 -11.08
CA ILE A 185 -3.72 -12.40 -9.75
C ILE A 185 -2.48 -11.51 -9.78
N LEU A 186 -1.59 -11.69 -10.77
CA LEU A 186 -0.41 -10.85 -10.93
C LEU A 186 -0.78 -9.37 -11.11
N LYS A 187 -1.72 -9.06 -12.00
CA LYS A 187 -2.21 -7.69 -12.23
C LYS A 187 -2.81 -7.08 -10.97
N TYR A 188 -3.60 -7.84 -10.21
CA TYR A 188 -4.15 -7.40 -8.93
C TYR A 188 -3.04 -7.04 -7.94
N CYS A 189 -2.03 -7.89 -7.80
CA CYS A 189 -0.88 -7.67 -6.94
C CYS A 189 -0.06 -6.42 -7.35
N VAL A 190 0.08 -6.15 -8.64
CA VAL A 190 0.75 -4.95 -9.15
C VAL A 190 -0.05 -3.68 -8.81
N LEU A 191 -1.38 -3.72 -8.96
CA LEU A 191 -2.27 -2.59 -8.63
C LEU A 191 -2.38 -2.36 -7.12
N HIS A 192 -2.28 -3.41 -6.32
CA HIS A 192 -2.46 -3.36 -4.87
C HIS A 192 -1.30 -4.05 -4.13
N PRO A 193 -0.09 -3.48 -4.12
CA PRO A 193 1.08 -4.15 -3.52
C PRO A 193 0.91 -4.49 -2.03
N SER A 194 0.10 -3.74 -1.29
CA SER A 194 -0.16 -3.96 0.14
C SER A 194 -0.96 -5.22 0.44
N THR A 195 -1.64 -5.82 -0.55
CA THR A 195 -2.47 -7.03 -0.38
C THR A 195 -1.75 -8.30 -0.83
N ILE A 196 -0.54 -8.21 -1.40
CA ILE A 196 0.19 -9.35 -1.97
C ILE A 196 0.26 -10.55 -1.04
N PHE A 197 0.62 -10.37 0.24
CA PHE A 197 0.70 -11.51 1.15
C PHE A 197 -0.67 -12.14 1.45
N VAL A 198 -1.73 -11.34 1.52
CA VAL A 198 -3.11 -11.84 1.67
C VAL A 198 -3.50 -12.63 0.42
N THR A 199 -3.27 -12.08 -0.77
CA THR A 199 -3.60 -12.72 -2.04
C THR A 199 -2.84 -14.03 -2.24
N LEU A 200 -1.54 -14.07 -1.90
CA LEU A 200 -0.72 -15.28 -1.98
C LEU A 200 -1.07 -16.32 -0.92
N LYS A 201 -1.67 -15.93 0.21
CA LYS A 201 -2.16 -16.90 1.21
C LYS A 201 -3.25 -17.77 0.59
N ASP A 202 -4.15 -17.15 -0.19
CA ASP A 202 -5.25 -17.83 -0.86
C ASP A 202 -4.81 -18.47 -2.20
N ASN A 203 -3.71 -17.99 -2.78
CA ASN A 203 -3.18 -18.46 -4.07
C ASN A 203 -1.68 -18.81 -3.99
N PRO A 204 -1.25 -19.75 -3.14
CA PRO A 204 0.17 -19.96 -2.86
C PRO A 204 0.94 -20.66 -3.98
N ASN A 205 0.25 -21.26 -4.96
CA ASN A 205 0.89 -22.06 -6.01
C ASN A 205 1.15 -21.27 -7.31
N VAL A 206 0.90 -19.95 -7.31
CA VAL A 206 1.16 -19.14 -8.51
C VAL A 206 2.66 -19.14 -8.83
N PRO A 207 3.04 -19.23 -10.12
CA PRO A 207 4.45 -19.44 -10.50
C PRO A 207 5.38 -18.28 -10.13
N PHE A 208 4.84 -17.10 -9.88
CA PHE A 208 5.56 -15.87 -9.54
C PHE A 208 5.49 -15.50 -8.04
N ALA A 209 5.02 -16.41 -7.17
CA ALA A 209 4.83 -16.11 -5.74
C ALA A 209 6.11 -15.61 -5.05
N ASP A 210 7.25 -16.27 -5.32
CA ASP A 210 8.56 -15.88 -4.78
C ASP A 210 8.95 -14.46 -5.23
N SER A 211 8.85 -14.18 -6.54
CA SER A 211 9.16 -12.85 -7.10
C SER A 211 8.31 -11.74 -6.46
N LEU A 212 7.00 -11.99 -6.24
CA LEU A 212 6.12 -11.03 -5.57
C LEU A 212 6.52 -10.81 -4.11
N ILE A 213 6.86 -11.86 -3.36
CA ILE A 213 7.31 -11.74 -1.98
C ILE A 213 8.57 -10.87 -1.90
N LYS A 214 9.57 -11.16 -2.74
CA LYS A 214 10.83 -10.38 -2.80
C LYS A 214 10.58 -8.92 -3.15
N ALA A 215 9.69 -8.65 -4.11
CA ALA A 215 9.37 -7.30 -4.56
C ALA A 215 8.79 -6.41 -3.45
N VAL A 216 8.06 -6.99 -2.48
CA VAL A 216 7.41 -6.19 -1.42
C VAL A 216 7.92 -6.44 -0.01
N ALA A 217 8.84 -7.38 0.17
CA ALA A 217 9.44 -7.74 1.45
C ALA A 217 9.92 -6.51 2.25
N ARG A 218 10.71 -5.65 1.61
CA ARG A 218 11.29 -4.43 2.23
C ARG A 218 10.24 -3.35 2.51
N LYS A 219 9.17 -3.30 1.70
CA LYS A 219 8.09 -2.32 1.84
C LYS A 219 7.09 -2.70 2.94
N TYR A 220 6.85 -3.99 3.14
CA TYR A 220 5.90 -4.51 4.14
C TYR A 220 6.55 -5.57 5.06
N PRO A 221 7.61 -5.22 5.81
CA PRO A 221 8.37 -6.18 6.60
C PRO A 221 7.56 -6.80 7.75
N ALA A 222 6.62 -6.07 8.33
CA ALA A 222 5.71 -6.58 9.35
C ALA A 222 4.76 -7.67 8.80
N GLN A 223 4.28 -7.51 7.55
CA GLN A 223 3.50 -8.54 6.89
C GLN A 223 4.38 -9.76 6.61
N LEU A 224 5.58 -9.56 6.04
CA LEU A 224 6.53 -10.64 5.80
C LEU A 224 6.81 -11.44 7.08
N TYR A 225 7.05 -10.75 8.20
CA TYR A 225 7.23 -11.37 9.52
C TYR A 225 6.02 -12.23 9.89
N THR A 226 4.82 -11.63 9.88
CA THR A 226 3.57 -12.31 10.26
C THR A 226 3.30 -13.55 9.41
N TYR A 227 3.39 -13.43 8.09
CA TYR A 227 3.14 -14.56 7.19
C TYR A 227 4.25 -15.63 7.25
N SER A 228 5.48 -15.25 7.60
CA SER A 228 6.57 -16.22 7.84
C SER A 228 6.33 -17.11 9.07
N GLN A 229 5.59 -16.62 10.07
CA GLN A 229 5.24 -17.38 11.26
C GLN A 229 4.19 -18.46 11.00
N ALA A 230 3.33 -18.24 9.99
CA ALA A 230 2.20 -19.12 9.73
C ALA A 230 2.63 -20.54 9.32
N ASN A 231 1.94 -21.55 9.86
CA ASN A 231 2.12 -22.94 9.47
C ASN A 231 1.20 -23.32 8.30
N ASN A 232 1.39 -22.65 7.15
CA ASN A 232 0.66 -22.90 5.92
C ASN A 232 1.60 -22.88 4.70
N LYS A 233 1.05 -23.13 3.50
CA LYS A 233 1.81 -23.18 2.24
C LYS A 233 2.59 -21.88 1.98
N LEU A 234 1.97 -20.71 2.16
CA LEU A 234 2.64 -19.43 1.96
C LEU A 234 3.81 -19.25 2.94
N GLY A 235 3.61 -19.54 4.22
CA GLY A 235 4.68 -19.47 5.22
C GLY A 235 5.83 -20.40 4.88
N ALA A 236 5.55 -21.62 4.40
CA ALA A 236 6.58 -22.55 3.94
C ALA A 236 7.34 -22.00 2.74
N LEU A 237 6.64 -21.41 1.76
CA LEU A 237 7.23 -20.80 0.58
C LEU A 237 8.16 -19.63 0.96
N ILE A 238 7.71 -18.72 1.83
CA ILE A 238 8.53 -17.60 2.30
C ILE A 238 9.81 -18.11 2.99
N ARG A 239 9.71 -19.12 3.87
CA ARG A 239 10.87 -19.69 4.59
C ARG A 239 11.87 -20.40 3.68
N ASN A 240 11.43 -20.83 2.49
CA ASN A 240 12.27 -21.51 1.51
C ASN A 240 13.02 -20.55 0.58
N ILE A 241 12.74 -19.25 0.62
CA ILE A 241 13.51 -18.23 -0.10
C ILE A 241 14.90 -18.10 0.56
N LYS A 242 15.96 -18.47 -0.17
CA LYS A 242 17.36 -18.51 0.33
C LYS A 242 18.30 -17.54 -0.38
N ASP A 243 17.85 -16.89 -1.43
CA ASP A 243 18.61 -15.98 -2.29
C ASP A 243 18.29 -14.50 -2.03
N ASP A 244 17.48 -14.18 -1.00
CA ASP A 244 17.26 -12.81 -0.52
C ASP A 244 17.60 -12.70 0.99
N GLU A 245 18.64 -11.93 1.30
CA GLU A 245 19.13 -11.75 2.68
C GLU A 245 18.12 -11.05 3.60
N PHE A 246 17.30 -10.15 3.05
CA PHE A 246 16.26 -9.48 3.84
C PHE A 246 15.17 -10.47 4.25
N VAL A 247 14.70 -11.29 3.31
CA VAL A 247 13.72 -12.35 3.59
C VAL A 247 14.30 -13.37 4.56
N LYS A 248 15.58 -13.75 4.42
CA LYS A 248 16.27 -14.63 5.38
C LYS A 248 16.32 -14.05 6.80
N ALA A 249 16.65 -12.77 6.93
CA ALA A 249 16.69 -12.12 8.23
C ALA A 249 15.30 -12.10 8.90
N VAL A 250 14.26 -11.69 8.17
CA VAL A 250 12.90 -11.63 8.71
C VAL A 250 12.35 -13.02 9.03
N THR A 251 12.63 -14.04 8.19
CA THR A 251 12.21 -15.41 8.48
C THR A 251 12.94 -16.00 9.69
N ARG A 252 14.23 -15.70 9.88
CA ARG A 252 14.97 -16.08 11.10
C ARG A 252 14.36 -15.41 12.34
N MET A 253 14.04 -14.11 12.27
CA MET A 253 13.34 -13.40 13.35
C MET A 253 11.98 -14.03 13.65
N ALA A 254 11.16 -14.27 12.64
CA ALA A 254 9.82 -14.84 12.79
C ALA A 254 9.80 -16.21 13.48
N ARG A 255 10.88 -16.98 13.34
CA ARG A 255 11.05 -18.31 13.96
C ARG A 255 11.66 -18.27 15.35
N SER A 256 12.20 -17.13 15.78
CA SER A 256 12.72 -16.96 17.14
C SER A 256 11.59 -16.66 18.13
N LYS A 257 11.71 -17.19 19.35
CA LYS A 257 10.86 -16.80 20.49
C LYS A 257 11.01 -15.31 20.82
N SER A 258 12.17 -14.74 20.51
CA SER A 258 12.51 -13.34 20.74
C SER A 258 12.44 -12.48 19.47
N GLY A 259 11.81 -12.97 18.41
CA GLY A 259 11.76 -12.29 17.10
C GLY A 259 11.32 -10.82 17.16
N GLN A 260 10.35 -10.50 18.02
CA GLN A 260 9.89 -9.13 18.24
C GLN A 260 10.94 -8.21 18.89
N GLN A 261 11.88 -8.77 19.64
CA GLN A 261 12.99 -8.01 20.23
C GLN A 261 14.07 -7.70 19.19
N TYR A 262 14.18 -8.48 18.12
CA TYR A 262 15.17 -8.24 17.07
C TYR A 262 14.68 -7.25 16.01
N PHE A 263 13.37 -7.15 15.81
CA PHE A 263 12.77 -6.36 14.73
C PHE A 263 13.23 -4.88 14.68
N PRO A 264 13.41 -4.16 15.81
CA PRO A 264 14.01 -2.82 15.81
C PRO A 264 15.36 -2.71 15.08
N PHE A 265 16.12 -3.80 15.04
CA PHE A 265 17.47 -3.87 14.50
C PHE A 265 17.51 -4.46 13.09
N LEU A 266 16.36 -4.66 12.43
CA LEU A 266 16.27 -5.37 11.15
C LEU A 266 17.19 -4.80 10.07
N ASP A 267 17.25 -3.48 9.91
CA ASP A 267 18.13 -2.85 8.91
C ASP A 267 19.61 -3.15 9.21
N ASN A 268 20.04 -3.03 10.46
CA ASN A 268 21.40 -3.32 10.88
C ASN A 268 21.77 -4.80 10.77
N VAL A 269 20.83 -5.70 11.09
CA VAL A 269 21.01 -7.16 10.90
C VAL A 269 21.22 -7.48 9.43
N VAL A 270 20.38 -6.94 8.55
CA VAL A 270 20.46 -7.18 7.09
C VAL A 270 21.76 -6.63 6.51
N LYS A 271 22.28 -5.53 7.07
CA LYS A 271 23.57 -4.93 6.67
C LYS A 271 24.78 -5.58 7.34
N GLY A 272 24.59 -6.58 8.20
CA GLY A 272 25.68 -7.24 8.93
C GLY A 272 26.37 -6.35 9.97
N LYS A 273 25.75 -5.23 10.39
CA LYS A 273 26.28 -4.36 11.46
C LYS A 273 26.08 -4.96 12.84
N ILE A 274 25.10 -5.84 13.00
CA ILE A 274 24.82 -6.58 14.24
C ILE A 274 24.39 -8.01 13.92
N THR A 275 24.86 -8.96 14.72
CA THR A 275 24.47 -10.37 14.58
C THR A 275 23.30 -10.73 15.50
N PHE A 276 22.64 -11.86 15.21
CA PHE A 276 21.60 -12.38 16.08
C PHE A 276 22.15 -12.81 17.44
N GLU A 277 23.39 -13.29 17.48
CA GLU A 277 24.07 -13.71 18.71
C GLU A 277 24.38 -12.50 19.62
N GLU A 278 24.74 -11.36 19.04
CA GLU A 278 24.88 -10.09 19.76
C GLU A 278 23.53 -9.62 20.32
N LEU A 279 22.45 -9.75 19.53
CA LEU A 279 21.09 -9.44 19.99
C LEU A 279 20.64 -10.34 21.13
N ASP A 280 20.90 -11.64 21.05
CA ASP A 280 20.58 -12.62 22.10
C ASP A 280 21.34 -12.34 23.40
N ALA A 281 22.58 -11.86 23.30
CA ALA A 281 23.36 -11.45 24.46
C ALA A 281 22.79 -10.16 25.09
N ALA A 282 22.47 -9.16 24.26
CA ALA A 282 21.92 -7.89 24.73
C ALA A 282 20.54 -8.06 25.37
N GLU A 283 19.66 -8.89 24.81
CA GLU A 283 18.29 -9.09 25.32
C GLU A 283 18.25 -9.60 26.77
N LYS A 284 19.27 -10.36 27.20
CA LYS A 284 19.38 -10.90 28.56
C LYS A 284 19.62 -9.83 29.63
N ASP A 285 20.04 -8.63 29.22
CA ASP A 285 20.30 -7.49 30.10
C ASP A 285 19.51 -6.27 29.61
N SER A 286 18.48 -5.88 30.37
CA SER A 286 17.63 -4.74 30.02
C SER A 286 18.40 -3.44 29.82
N VAL A 287 19.51 -3.23 30.51
CA VAL A 287 20.36 -2.04 30.32
C VAL A 287 21.11 -2.16 29.01
N GLN A 288 21.77 -3.28 28.74
CA GLN A 288 22.52 -3.47 27.48
C GLN A 288 21.61 -3.40 26.25
N TYR A 289 20.42 -3.98 26.33
CA TYR A 289 19.42 -3.87 25.27
C TYR A 289 18.97 -2.42 25.06
N PHE A 290 18.75 -1.65 26.13
CA PHE A 290 18.42 -0.22 26.03
C PHE A 290 19.55 0.58 25.37
N ARG A 291 20.80 0.38 25.79
CA ARG A 291 21.97 1.00 25.16
C ARG A 291 22.04 0.72 23.67
N LEU A 292 21.77 -0.53 23.30
CA LEU A 292 21.79 -0.94 21.91
C LEU A 292 20.69 -0.25 21.09
N LEU A 293 19.48 -0.10 21.66
CA LEU A 293 18.39 0.67 21.02
C LEU A 293 18.82 2.14 20.80
N VAL A 294 19.39 2.79 21.81
CA VAL A 294 19.88 4.18 21.71
C VAL A 294 20.94 4.32 20.63
N LYS A 295 21.97 3.45 20.65
CA LYS A 295 23.01 3.43 19.61
C LYS A 295 22.43 3.27 18.21
N THR A 296 21.41 2.41 18.06
CA THR A 296 20.75 2.17 16.78
C THR A 296 19.91 3.37 16.35
N GLN A 297 19.20 4.03 17.27
CA GLN A 297 18.41 5.23 17.00
C GLN A 297 19.31 6.35 16.47
N MET A 298 20.47 6.57 17.10
CA MET A 298 21.45 7.56 16.65
C MET A 298 22.02 7.24 15.25
N ASP A 299 22.36 5.97 14.97
CA ASP A 299 22.81 5.53 13.64
C ASP A 299 21.74 5.77 12.56
N TYR A 300 20.48 5.45 12.89
CA TYR A 300 19.37 5.65 11.97
C TYR A 300 19.06 7.14 11.75
N MET A 301 19.15 7.96 12.79
CA MET A 301 18.92 9.41 12.67
C MET A 301 19.98 10.07 11.79
N GLN A 302 21.25 9.68 11.97
CA GLN A 302 22.35 10.14 11.12
C GLN A 302 22.08 9.86 9.63
N ARG A 303 21.45 8.73 9.32
CA ARG A 303 21.08 8.35 7.94
C ARG A 303 19.84 9.08 7.46
N ALA A 304 18.84 9.27 8.31
CA ALA A 304 17.62 10.01 7.98
C ALA A 304 17.94 11.45 7.53
N ILE A 305 18.91 12.11 8.17
CA ILE A 305 19.43 13.42 7.74
C ILE A 305 19.97 13.40 6.31
N ASN A 306 20.57 12.28 5.91
CA ASN A 306 21.08 12.04 4.56
C ASN A 306 20.01 11.47 3.61
N LYS A 307 18.72 11.56 3.96
CA LYS A 307 17.56 11.05 3.19
C LYS A 307 17.58 9.53 2.99
N ASP A 308 18.27 8.79 3.87
CA ASP A 308 18.26 7.32 3.93
C ASP A 308 17.51 6.87 5.19
N THR A 309 16.20 6.64 5.05
CA THR A 309 15.38 6.16 6.15
C THR A 309 15.57 4.67 6.34
N ALA A 310 16.07 4.28 7.52
CA ALA A 310 16.25 2.89 7.90
C ALA A 310 14.91 2.13 8.01
N ILE A 311 14.96 0.83 7.71
CA ILE A 311 13.80 -0.05 7.91
C ILE A 311 13.53 -0.20 9.41
N ALA A 312 12.25 -0.21 9.78
CA ALA A 312 11.76 -0.34 11.16
C ALA A 312 12.14 0.83 12.10
N PHE A 313 12.43 2.03 11.55
CA PHE A 313 12.76 3.22 12.34
C PHE A 313 11.70 3.51 13.41
N ARG A 314 10.41 3.51 13.03
CA ARG A 314 9.31 3.83 13.96
C ARG A 314 9.18 2.78 15.06
N GLU A 315 9.31 1.50 14.69
CA GLU A 315 9.26 0.39 15.61
C GLU A 315 10.44 0.41 16.59
N LEU A 316 11.62 0.87 16.14
CA LEU A 316 12.77 1.12 17.00
C LEU A 316 12.48 2.20 18.04
N THR A 317 12.00 3.37 17.61
CA THR A 317 11.69 4.48 18.53
C THR A 317 10.63 4.07 19.55
N ALA A 318 9.55 3.40 19.12
CA ALA A 318 8.51 2.89 20.02
C ALA A 318 9.05 1.84 21.01
N LYS A 319 10.00 0.99 20.59
CA LYS A 319 10.64 0.02 21.48
C LYS A 319 11.55 0.71 22.50
N LEU A 320 12.29 1.73 22.07
CA LEU A 320 13.17 2.54 22.91
C LEU A 320 12.37 3.25 24.00
N GLU A 321 11.28 3.92 23.63
CA GLU A 321 10.33 4.53 24.57
C GLU A 321 9.83 3.52 25.60
N LYS A 322 9.33 2.37 25.12
CA LYS A 322 8.80 1.33 26.02
C LYS A 322 9.85 0.87 27.03
N LYS A 323 11.11 0.69 26.59
CA LYS A 323 12.20 0.28 27.49
C LYS A 323 12.61 1.40 28.45
N ALA A 324 12.66 2.65 28.00
CA ALA A 324 12.88 3.80 28.88
C ALA A 324 11.85 3.85 30.01
N LYS A 325 10.57 3.71 29.65
CA LYS A 325 9.44 3.67 30.58
C LYS A 325 9.54 2.50 31.56
N ASP A 326 9.50 1.28 31.04
CA ASP A 326 9.31 0.06 31.84
C ASP A 326 10.51 -0.23 32.76
N VAL A 327 11.73 0.07 32.30
CA VAL A 327 12.97 -0.31 33.01
C VAL A 327 13.47 0.80 33.93
N PHE A 328 13.38 2.07 33.51
CA PHE A 328 14.02 3.16 34.24
C PHE A 328 13.00 4.07 34.92
N VAL A 329 12.07 4.65 34.15
CA VAL A 329 11.12 5.64 34.69
C VAL A 329 10.21 5.04 35.75
N THR A 330 9.63 3.87 35.49
CA THR A 330 8.82 3.15 36.49
C THR A 330 9.62 2.88 37.75
N THR A 331 10.90 2.51 37.64
CA THR A 331 11.76 2.26 38.80
C THR A 331 12.05 3.54 39.61
N ILE A 332 12.51 4.62 38.97
CA ILE A 332 12.88 5.85 39.68
C ILE A 332 11.66 6.59 40.24
N ASN A 333 10.49 6.49 39.58
CA ASN A 333 9.23 7.02 40.10
C ASN A 333 8.72 6.16 41.27
N GLY A 334 8.85 4.84 41.18
CA GLY A 334 8.48 3.93 42.26
C GLY A 334 9.30 4.16 43.55
N LEU A 335 10.55 4.60 43.41
CA LEU A 335 11.46 4.92 44.51
C LEU A 335 11.41 6.40 44.93
N HIS A 336 10.31 7.12 44.71
CA HIS A 336 10.21 8.56 44.98
C HIS A 336 10.34 8.97 46.46
N THR A 337 10.22 8.02 47.39
CA THR A 337 10.42 8.22 48.84
C THR A 337 11.84 7.89 49.30
N GLU A 338 12.66 7.27 48.45
CA GLU A 338 14.02 6.86 48.78
C GLU A 338 15.03 8.00 48.57
N THR A 339 16.22 7.86 49.17
CA THR A 339 17.34 8.78 48.90
C THR A 339 17.79 8.73 47.45
N ASP A 340 18.30 9.84 46.91
CA ASP A 340 18.76 9.95 45.52
C ASP A 340 19.79 8.88 45.13
N ALA A 341 20.67 8.49 46.06
CA ALA A 341 21.67 7.44 45.85
C ALA A 341 21.03 6.07 45.57
N ILE A 342 19.90 5.77 46.21
CA ILE A 342 19.15 4.53 46.00
C ILE A 342 18.24 4.69 44.78
N ARG A 343 17.47 5.79 44.73
CA ARG A 343 16.46 6.09 43.72
C ARG A 343 17.05 6.10 42.31
N PHE A 344 18.17 6.77 42.11
CA PHE A 344 18.78 6.96 40.78
C PHE A 344 19.92 5.99 40.47
N ARG A 345 20.07 4.93 41.26
CA ARG A 345 21.13 3.92 41.06
C ARG A 345 21.06 3.26 39.69
N CYS A 346 19.86 2.97 39.17
CA CYS A 346 19.68 2.35 37.87
C CYS A 346 20.09 3.25 36.69
N LEU A 347 20.19 4.57 36.92
CA LEU A 347 20.60 5.55 35.89
C LEU A 347 22.13 5.68 35.80
N GLN A 348 22.87 5.30 36.84
CA GLN A 348 24.33 5.50 36.90
C GLN A 348 25.11 4.87 35.74
N PRO A 349 24.75 3.67 35.25
CA PRO A 349 25.41 3.09 34.09
C PRO A 349 25.20 3.88 32.80
N LEU A 350 24.10 4.64 32.67
CA LEU A 350 23.70 5.22 31.38
C LEU A 350 24.64 6.34 30.92
N THR A 351 24.77 6.56 29.61
CA THR A 351 25.47 7.73 29.03
C THR A 351 24.57 8.98 29.03
N ALA A 352 25.10 10.13 28.60
CA ALA A 352 24.30 11.34 28.47
C ALA A 352 23.21 11.19 27.39
N GLU A 353 23.54 10.59 26.25
CA GLU A 353 22.61 10.31 25.15
C GLU A 353 21.50 9.34 25.58
N GLU A 354 21.86 8.30 26.34
CA GLU A 354 20.89 7.33 26.87
C GLU A 354 19.92 7.98 27.86
N LEU A 355 20.41 8.91 28.70
CA LEU A 355 19.58 9.69 29.62
C LEU A 355 18.71 10.71 28.88
N TYR A 356 19.21 11.30 27.80
CA TYR A 356 18.45 12.20 26.93
C TYR A 356 17.24 11.48 26.33
N TYR A 357 17.45 10.32 25.67
CA TYR A 357 16.34 9.55 25.10
C TYR A 357 15.37 9.04 26.17
N LEU A 358 15.87 8.68 27.35
CA LEU A 358 15.02 8.35 28.48
C LEU A 358 14.11 9.54 28.83
N ALA A 359 14.64 10.74 28.94
CA ALA A 359 13.87 11.94 29.28
C ALA A 359 12.79 12.25 28.23
N VAL A 360 13.20 12.46 26.97
CA VAL A 360 12.31 12.97 25.92
C VAL A 360 11.24 11.96 25.49
N LEU A 361 11.54 10.66 25.50
CA LEU A 361 10.58 9.63 25.10
C LEU A 361 9.60 9.28 26.22
N THR A 362 9.85 9.70 27.46
CA THR A 362 8.97 9.43 28.60
C THR A 362 8.34 10.69 29.17
N ASP A 363 8.32 11.75 28.36
CA ASP A 363 7.66 12.98 28.74
C ASP A 363 6.19 12.76 29.08
N GLY A 364 5.71 13.48 30.11
CA GLY A 364 4.41 13.25 30.74
C GLY A 364 4.29 12.01 31.63
N LEU A 365 5.28 11.09 31.62
CA LEU A 365 5.31 9.91 32.50
C LEU A 365 6.34 10.04 33.63
N ILE A 366 7.46 10.70 33.37
CA ILE A 366 8.49 10.96 34.38
C ILE A 366 7.98 11.98 35.41
N TYR A 367 8.18 11.71 36.70
CA TYR A 367 7.85 12.70 37.73
C TYR A 367 8.79 13.89 37.64
N THR A 368 8.29 15.10 37.92
CA THR A 368 9.12 16.32 37.94
C THR A 368 10.38 16.11 38.77
N SER A 369 10.26 15.55 39.99
CA SER A 369 11.43 15.28 40.84
C SER A 369 12.37 14.20 40.29
N SER A 370 11.87 13.22 39.53
CA SER A 370 12.71 12.21 38.86
C SER A 370 13.53 12.84 37.74
N TYR A 371 12.94 13.77 37.00
CA TYR A 371 13.64 14.54 35.97
C TYR A 371 14.66 15.50 36.60
N THR A 372 14.22 16.38 37.51
CA THR A 372 15.04 17.50 38.03
C THR A 372 16.17 17.06 38.94
N ASN A 373 15.99 15.99 39.72
CA ASN A 373 16.99 15.54 40.70
C ASN A 373 17.81 14.34 40.19
N GLY A 374 17.32 13.65 39.17
CA GLY A 374 17.91 12.41 38.66
C GLY A 374 18.42 12.54 37.22
N VAL A 375 17.50 12.44 36.27
CA VAL A 375 17.82 12.26 34.84
C VAL A 375 18.58 13.46 34.28
N TYR A 376 18.03 14.66 34.38
CA TYR A 376 18.62 15.88 33.84
C TYR A 376 20.01 16.22 34.43
N PRO A 377 20.19 16.29 35.77
CA PRO A 377 21.51 16.64 36.33
C PRO A 377 22.56 15.57 36.04
N LEU A 378 22.20 14.29 36.01
CA LEU A 378 23.13 13.22 35.68
C LEU A 378 23.54 13.25 34.20
N MET A 379 22.59 13.54 33.31
CA MET A 379 22.83 13.73 31.88
C MET A 379 23.81 14.89 31.64
N MET A 380 23.54 16.06 32.21
CA MET A 380 24.41 17.23 32.08
C MET A 380 25.79 16.99 32.67
N LYS A 381 25.88 16.33 33.83
CA LYS A 381 27.16 15.93 34.42
C LYS A 381 27.96 15.01 33.50
N LYS A 382 27.32 14.03 32.86
CA LYS A 382 27.99 13.03 32.00
C LYS A 382 28.50 13.62 30.68
N ILE A 383 27.82 14.63 30.14
CA ILE A 383 28.33 15.36 28.96
C ILE A 383 29.30 16.49 29.34
N GLY A 384 29.65 16.65 30.62
CA GLY A 384 30.57 17.68 31.09
C GLY A 384 29.99 19.09 31.05
N ASN A 385 28.68 19.23 31.24
CA ASN A 385 27.92 20.48 31.12
C ASN A 385 28.12 21.16 29.76
N ARG A 386 28.03 20.37 28.69
CA ARG A 386 28.12 20.81 27.29
C ARG A 386 26.83 20.47 26.54
N GLY A 387 25.80 21.28 26.72
CA GLY A 387 24.50 21.08 26.08
C GLY A 387 24.57 21.16 24.55
N ASP A 388 25.46 21.99 24.01
CA ASP A 388 25.82 22.06 22.59
C ASP A 388 26.27 20.69 22.06
N SER A 389 27.21 20.07 22.79
CA SER A 389 27.81 18.80 22.40
C SER A 389 26.82 17.63 22.52
N LEU A 390 25.88 17.71 23.49
CA LEU A 390 24.81 16.73 23.63
C LEU A 390 23.90 16.71 22.38
N LEU A 391 23.40 17.88 21.96
CA LEU A 391 22.51 17.93 20.80
C LEU A 391 23.23 17.53 19.50
N LEU A 392 24.50 17.91 19.37
CA LEU A 392 25.33 17.48 18.23
C LEU A 392 25.52 15.96 18.19
N SER A 393 25.81 15.31 19.33
CA SER A 393 25.99 13.84 19.36
C SER A 393 24.71 13.09 19.00
N LEU A 394 23.56 13.69 19.30
CA LEU A 394 22.22 13.17 19.01
C LEU A 394 21.68 13.57 17.64
N ASN A 395 22.45 14.32 16.84
CA ASN A 395 21.98 14.85 15.56
C ASN A 395 20.67 15.65 15.68
N PHE A 396 20.47 16.33 16.82
CA PHE A 396 19.24 17.05 17.17
C PHE A 396 17.96 16.18 17.16
N ASP A 397 18.07 14.85 17.32
CA ASP A 397 16.88 13.99 17.43
C ASP A 397 15.99 14.42 18.60
N HIS A 398 14.69 14.61 18.37
CA HIS A 398 13.72 15.07 19.38
C HIS A 398 14.08 16.38 20.14
N TYR A 399 14.91 17.25 19.56
CA TYR A 399 15.39 18.44 20.29
C TYR A 399 14.27 19.39 20.71
N ARG A 400 13.18 19.52 19.93
CA ARG A 400 12.05 20.39 20.30
C ARG A 400 11.36 19.89 21.56
N LYS A 401 11.07 18.59 21.61
CA LYS A 401 10.53 17.91 22.79
C LYS A 401 11.41 18.10 24.02
N PHE A 402 12.72 17.97 23.85
CA PHE A 402 13.68 18.24 24.94
C PHE A 402 13.60 19.68 25.45
N ILE A 403 13.59 20.68 24.55
CA ILE A 403 13.52 22.09 24.93
C ILE A 403 12.21 22.41 25.64
N SER A 404 11.09 21.88 25.14
CA SER A 404 9.77 22.01 25.78
C SER A 404 9.76 21.41 27.19
N GLN A 405 10.20 20.16 27.33
CA GLN A 405 10.29 19.49 28.63
C GLN A 405 11.24 20.22 29.60
N ALA A 406 12.38 20.70 29.11
CA ALA A 406 13.33 21.46 29.92
C ALA A 406 12.73 22.80 30.40
N ALA A 407 11.91 23.47 29.59
CA ALA A 407 11.18 24.67 29.97
C ALA A 407 10.13 24.35 31.05
N ALA A 408 9.30 23.34 30.83
CA ALA A 408 8.25 22.89 31.75
C ALA A 408 8.80 22.51 33.14
N TYR A 409 10.01 21.95 33.20
CA TYR A 409 10.68 21.60 34.45
C TYR A 409 11.69 22.64 34.95
N ASN A 410 11.67 23.86 34.39
CA ASN A 410 12.51 24.98 34.80
C ASN A 410 14.03 24.68 34.79
N THR A 411 14.47 23.90 33.80
CA THR A 411 15.89 23.54 33.57
C THR A 411 16.46 24.16 32.30
N LEU A 412 15.61 24.74 31.43
CA LEU A 412 16.05 25.32 30.16
C LEU A 412 17.12 26.41 30.31
N GLY A 413 16.99 27.31 31.28
CA GLY A 413 18.01 28.34 31.52
C GLY A 413 19.38 27.75 31.89
N ASN A 414 19.39 26.67 32.69
CA ASN A 414 20.61 25.95 33.01
C ASN A 414 21.19 25.25 31.76
N PHE A 415 20.34 24.66 30.93
CA PHE A 415 20.76 24.01 29.69
C PHE A 415 21.39 25.02 28.71
N LEU A 416 20.72 26.14 28.44
CA LEU A 416 21.19 27.17 27.50
C LEU A 416 22.48 27.83 27.97
N SER A 417 22.66 28.03 29.27
CA SER A 417 23.91 28.59 29.84
C SER A 417 25.10 27.61 29.79
N SER A 418 24.87 26.34 29.44
CA SER A 418 25.93 25.34 29.25
C SER A 418 26.60 25.42 27.86
N PHE A 419 26.07 26.25 26.95
CA PHE A 419 26.65 26.45 25.62
C PHE A 419 27.90 27.34 25.72
N PRO A 420 29.01 27.01 25.03
CA PRO A 420 30.22 27.85 25.04
C PRO A 420 29.99 29.26 24.48
N ARG A 421 29.11 29.40 23.49
CA ARG A 421 28.79 30.66 22.83
C ARG A 421 27.31 30.97 22.96
N HIS A 422 26.99 32.16 23.45
CA HIS A 422 25.59 32.60 23.64
C HIS A 422 24.79 32.67 22.32
N GLU A 423 25.48 32.95 21.21
CA GLU A 423 24.88 32.96 19.87
C GLU A 423 24.33 31.57 19.48
N GLU A 424 25.01 30.48 19.82
CA GLU A 424 24.56 29.11 19.49
C GLU A 424 23.27 28.76 20.26
N ALA A 425 23.18 29.15 21.53
CA ALA A 425 21.96 28.99 22.32
C ALA A 425 20.81 29.84 21.75
N THR A 426 21.10 31.05 21.27
CA THR A 426 20.12 31.92 20.62
C THR A 426 19.63 31.33 19.30
N ASP A 427 20.52 30.79 18.49
CA ASP A 427 20.19 30.18 17.20
C ASP A 427 19.40 28.88 17.37
N LEU A 428 19.70 28.08 18.40
CA LEU A 428 18.88 26.95 18.80
C LEU A 428 17.44 27.39 19.11
N MET A 429 17.26 28.45 19.89
CA MET A 429 15.92 28.95 20.23
C MET A 429 15.17 29.51 19.00
N LYS A 430 15.88 30.16 18.06
CA LYS A 430 15.28 30.57 16.77
C LYS A 430 14.82 29.35 15.96
N ALA A 431 15.65 28.30 15.88
CA ALA A 431 15.29 27.06 15.20
C ALA A 431 14.10 26.37 15.89
N PHE A 432 14.07 26.40 17.22
CA PHE A 432 12.99 25.84 18.04
C PHE A 432 11.62 26.50 17.80
N VAL A 433 11.55 27.80 17.47
CA VAL A 433 10.28 28.46 17.14
C VAL A 433 9.96 28.49 15.64
N GLY A 434 10.96 28.25 14.80
CA GLY A 434 10.86 28.33 13.34
C GLY A 434 10.65 26.98 12.63
N GLY A 435 10.13 27.02 11.40
CA GLY A 435 10.06 25.87 10.51
C GLY A 435 8.99 24.83 10.85
N LEU A 436 8.01 25.18 11.67
CA LEU A 436 6.89 24.31 12.07
C LEU A 436 5.96 23.97 10.91
N GLU A 437 5.96 24.78 9.85
CA GLU A 437 5.20 24.53 8.63
C GLU A 437 5.80 23.42 7.75
N LYS A 438 7.02 22.99 8.06
CA LYS A 438 7.78 21.99 7.29
C LYS A 438 7.83 20.62 7.95
N THR A 439 7.24 20.47 9.14
CA THR A 439 7.28 19.23 9.90
C THR A 439 6.06 18.37 9.58
N GLU A 440 6.26 17.07 9.37
CA GLU A 440 5.17 16.12 9.09
C GLU A 440 4.51 15.68 10.40
N GLY A 441 3.77 16.57 11.06
CA GLY A 441 3.04 16.24 12.28
C GLY A 441 2.63 17.46 13.12
N LEU A 442 1.59 17.30 13.95
CA LEU A 442 1.16 18.34 14.90
C LEU A 442 2.02 18.39 16.17
N GLU A 443 2.81 17.33 16.46
CA GLU A 443 3.59 17.19 17.70
C GLU A 443 4.59 18.34 17.89
N ASP A 444 5.38 18.66 16.86
CA ASP A 444 6.36 19.76 16.93
C ASP A 444 5.71 21.13 17.19
N GLY A 445 4.48 21.35 16.71
CA GLY A 445 3.73 22.57 16.97
C GLY A 445 3.19 22.65 18.40
N VAL A 446 2.79 21.51 18.97
CA VAL A 446 2.37 21.39 20.37
C VAL A 446 3.55 21.60 21.32
N ASP A 447 4.69 20.97 21.04
CA ASP A 447 5.91 21.10 21.86
C ASP A 447 6.36 22.57 22.01
N VAL A 448 6.26 23.36 20.92
CA VAL A 448 6.56 24.79 20.97
C VAL A 448 5.53 25.57 21.76
N ALA A 449 4.24 25.29 21.57
CA ALA A 449 3.17 25.98 22.28
C ALA A 449 3.26 25.77 23.80
N ASP A 450 3.55 24.55 24.26
CA ASP A 450 3.63 24.20 25.68
C ASP A 450 4.84 24.81 26.41
N SER A 451 5.80 25.37 25.66
CA SER A 451 7.01 26.01 26.20
C SER A 451 6.86 27.51 26.53
N TYR A 452 5.73 28.12 26.15
CA TYR A 452 5.35 29.52 26.43
C TYR A 452 4.27 29.60 27.51
#